data_AF-A0A5C9C013-F1
#
_entry.id   AF-A0A5C9C013-F1
#
_cell.length_a   1.000
_cell.length_b   1.000
_cell.length_c   1.000
_cell.angle_alpha   90.00
_cell.angle_beta   90.00
_cell.angle_gamma   90.00
#
_symmetry.space_group_name_H-M   'P 1'
#
loop_
_entity.id
_entity.type
_entity.pdbx_description
1 polymer ?
#
loop_
_entity_poly.entity_id
_entity_poly.type
_entity_poly.pdbx_seq_one_letter_code
_entity_poly.pdbx_strand_id
1 'polypeptide(L)'
;MDAFESVVATLLRREGYWVMSSFKVELSPDEKRSIGRHTSPRWEIDLVAYKGSTNQLLAIECKSYLDSVGVIFRDSTFDIPARYKLFTEPKLRSVVLDRMAMQLQESGACASKPKITLCLATGKIAGRTNRGGLKQHFQDNGWLLFDDEWVRERLGNTANTGYENEVAHVVAKLLRR
;
A
#
# COMPACT_ATOMS: atom_id res chain seq x y z
N MET A 1 3.24 8.16 9.83
CA MET A 1 1.83 7.89 9.52
C MET A 1 1.11 9.18 9.20
N ASP A 2 0.86 9.41 7.92
CA ASP A 2 -0.02 10.49 7.47
C ASP A 2 -1.51 10.16 7.76
N ALA A 3 -2.41 11.14 7.58
CA ALA A 3 -3.84 10.95 7.85
C ALA A 3 -4.50 9.93 6.90
N PHE A 4 -4.03 9.83 5.65
CA PHE A 4 -4.58 8.90 4.67
C PHE A 4 -4.11 7.45 4.94
N GLU A 5 -2.83 7.26 5.26
CA GLU A 5 -2.28 6.02 5.80
C GLU A 5 -3.08 5.54 7.02
N SER A 6 -3.42 6.46 7.92
CA SER A 6 -4.22 6.14 9.12
C SER A 6 -5.61 5.61 8.74
N VAL A 7 -6.28 6.25 7.78
CA VAL A 7 -7.56 5.77 7.25
C VAL A 7 -7.41 4.37 6.65
N VAL A 8 -6.46 4.17 5.74
CA VAL A 8 -6.23 2.87 5.08
C VAL A 8 -5.90 1.79 6.10
N ALA A 9 -5.08 2.09 7.11
CA ALA A 9 -4.76 1.17 8.20
C ALA A 9 -6.00 0.78 9.02
N THR A 10 -6.85 1.74 9.40
CA THR A 10 -8.10 1.45 10.11
C THR A 10 -9.00 0.53 9.29
N LEU A 11 -9.12 0.76 7.97
CA LEU A 11 -9.92 -0.10 7.08
C LEU A 11 -9.35 -1.52 7.02
N LEU A 12 -8.03 -1.67 6.89
CA LEU A 12 -7.38 -2.99 6.83
C LEU A 12 -7.47 -3.75 8.16
N ARG A 13 -7.35 -3.07 9.30
CA ARG A 13 -7.53 -3.72 10.62
C ARG A 13 -8.91 -4.35 10.76
N ARG A 14 -9.94 -3.69 10.25
CA ARG A 14 -11.30 -4.24 10.22
C ARG A 14 -11.45 -5.46 9.30
N GLU A 15 -10.65 -5.55 8.25
CA GLU A 15 -10.58 -6.71 7.36
C GLU A 15 -9.71 -7.86 7.94
N GLY A 16 -9.24 -7.73 9.19
CA GLY A 16 -8.49 -8.75 9.91
C GLY A 16 -6.98 -8.71 9.68
N TYR A 17 -6.46 -7.59 9.19
CA TYR A 17 -5.01 -7.38 9.10
C TYR A 17 -4.46 -6.77 10.39
N TRP A 18 -3.30 -7.25 10.84
CA TRP A 18 -2.42 -6.41 11.63
C TRP A 18 -1.72 -5.41 10.69
N VAL A 19 -1.50 -4.17 11.13
CA VAL A 19 -0.93 -3.11 10.29
C VAL A 19 0.15 -2.33 11.03
N MET A 20 1.30 -2.15 10.39
CA MET A 20 2.42 -1.33 10.82
C MET A 20 2.69 -0.23 9.79
N SER A 21 2.81 1.02 10.24
CA SER A 21 3.15 2.16 9.37
C SER A 21 4.65 2.44 9.33
N SER A 22 5.10 3.10 8.28
CA SER A 22 6.47 3.61 8.14
C SER A 22 7.52 2.51 8.35
N PHE A 23 7.32 1.36 7.71
CA PHE A 23 8.20 0.22 7.88
C PHE A 23 9.52 0.45 7.15
N LYS A 24 10.60 0.42 7.90
CA LYS A 24 11.96 0.69 7.44
C LYS A 24 12.65 -0.60 6.98
N VAL A 25 12.94 -0.69 5.68
CA VAL A 25 13.60 -1.84 5.07
C VAL A 25 15.12 -1.64 5.10
N GLU A 26 15.81 -2.53 5.82
CA GLU A 26 17.24 -2.50 6.06
C GLU A 26 17.98 -3.32 5.00
N LEU A 27 18.15 -2.73 3.80
CA LEU A 27 18.94 -3.38 2.75
C LEU A 27 20.42 -3.51 3.16
N SER A 28 20.99 -4.69 2.96
CA SER A 28 22.41 -4.96 3.14
C SER A 28 23.26 -4.23 2.08
N PRO A 29 24.58 -4.06 2.31
CA PRO A 29 25.47 -3.53 1.28
C PRO A 29 25.44 -4.31 -0.04
N ASP A 30 25.31 -5.64 0.01
CA ASP A 30 25.20 -6.49 -1.18
C ASP A 30 23.89 -6.30 -1.93
N GLU A 31 22.78 -6.15 -1.22
CA GLU A 31 21.47 -5.83 -1.81
C GLU A 31 21.47 -4.46 -2.47
N LYS A 32 22.07 -3.45 -1.82
CA LYS A 32 22.25 -2.12 -2.40
C LYS A 32 23.07 -2.15 -3.67
N ARG A 33 24.15 -2.94 -3.71
CA ARG A 33 24.96 -3.19 -4.91
C ARG A 33 24.14 -3.88 -6.00
N SER A 34 23.36 -4.90 -5.65
CA SER A 34 22.61 -5.68 -6.63
C SER A 34 21.57 -4.85 -7.38
N ILE A 35 20.95 -3.87 -6.73
CA ILE A 35 20.01 -2.92 -7.36
C ILE A 35 20.69 -1.71 -8.02
N GLY A 36 22.03 -1.66 -8.07
CA GLY A 36 22.79 -0.55 -8.66
C GLY A 36 22.71 0.75 -7.85
N ARG A 37 22.37 0.68 -6.57
CA ARG A 37 22.22 1.85 -5.69
C ARG A 37 23.07 1.72 -4.43
N HIS A 38 24.39 1.74 -4.65
CA HIS A 38 25.44 1.61 -3.63
C HIS A 38 25.20 2.49 -2.38
N THR A 39 24.66 3.69 -2.59
CA THR A 39 24.29 4.66 -1.56
C THR A 39 22.80 5.00 -1.69
N SER A 40 21.93 4.11 -1.20
CA SER A 40 20.51 4.42 -1.04
C SER A 40 20.19 4.88 0.37
N PRO A 41 19.30 5.87 0.56
CA PRO A 41 18.64 6.05 1.85
C PRO A 41 17.88 4.78 2.22
N ARG A 42 17.48 4.69 3.49
CA ARG A 42 16.64 3.59 3.94
C ARG A 42 15.32 3.63 3.19
N TRP A 43 14.91 2.48 2.66
CA TRP A 43 13.60 2.36 2.02
C TRP A 43 12.52 2.29 3.09
N GLU A 44 11.41 2.95 2.83
CA GLU A 44 10.26 2.97 3.73
C GLU A 44 9.05 2.46 2.94
N ILE A 45 8.29 1.54 3.54
CA ILE A 45 6.98 1.12 3.06
C ILE A 45 5.95 1.82 3.93
N ASP A 46 5.06 2.59 3.29
CA ASP A 46 4.08 3.43 4.00
C ASP A 46 3.25 2.60 4.98
N LEU A 47 2.68 1.48 4.52
CA LEU A 47 2.04 0.49 5.39
C LEU A 47 2.46 -0.94 5.04
N VAL A 48 2.73 -1.73 6.07
CA VAL A 48 2.78 -3.18 6.00
C VAL A 48 1.54 -3.74 6.65
N ALA A 49 0.83 -4.64 5.98
CA ALA A 49 -0.36 -5.29 6.53
C ALA A 49 -0.25 -6.81 6.43
N TYR A 50 -0.38 -7.52 7.54
CA TYR A 50 -0.29 -8.98 7.58
C TYR A 50 -1.61 -9.61 8.04
N LYS A 51 -2.06 -10.65 7.33
CA LYS A 51 -3.24 -11.43 7.68
C LYS A 51 -2.84 -12.89 7.93
N GLY A 52 -2.84 -13.26 9.22
CA GLY A 52 -2.38 -14.58 9.67
C GLY A 52 -3.17 -15.74 9.10
N SER A 53 -4.48 -15.59 8.93
CA SER A 53 -5.36 -16.66 8.42
C SER A 53 -5.05 -17.08 6.98
N THR A 54 -4.44 -16.20 6.18
CA THR A 54 -4.08 -16.46 4.78
C THR A 54 -2.57 -16.41 4.53
N ASN A 55 -1.78 -16.19 5.59
CA ASN A 55 -0.35 -15.89 5.53
C ASN A 55 -0.02 -14.83 4.45
N GLN A 56 -0.89 -13.81 4.31
CA GLN A 56 -0.74 -12.77 3.29
C GLN A 56 -0.06 -11.56 3.90
N LEU A 57 0.94 -11.04 3.20
CA LEU A 57 1.66 -9.82 3.57
C LEU A 57 1.52 -8.78 2.45
N LEU A 58 0.95 -7.63 2.79
CA LEU A 58 0.82 -6.50 1.88
C LEU A 58 1.93 -5.49 2.15
N ALA A 59 2.62 -5.08 1.09
CA ALA A 59 3.44 -3.86 1.08
C ALA A 59 2.63 -2.78 0.37
N ILE A 60 2.23 -1.74 1.09
CA ILE A 60 1.27 -0.75 0.59
C ILE A 60 1.97 0.61 0.48
N GLU A 61 1.96 1.15 -0.73
CA GLU A 61 2.32 2.53 -1.03
C GLU A 61 1.05 3.40 -0.97
N CYS A 62 1.06 4.44 -0.15
CA CYS A 62 -0.05 5.37 0.02
C CYS A 62 0.21 6.66 -0.77
N LYS A 63 -0.81 7.11 -1.51
CA LYS A 63 -0.77 8.36 -2.28
C LYS A 63 -2.14 9.06 -2.21
N SER A 64 -2.30 9.94 -1.22
CA SER A 64 -3.59 10.61 -0.93
C SER A 64 -4.10 11.44 -2.12
N TYR A 65 -3.27 12.34 -2.64
CA TYR A 65 -3.50 13.16 -3.83
C TYR A 65 -4.81 13.98 -3.87
N LEU A 66 -5.51 14.14 -2.76
CA LEU A 66 -6.84 14.75 -2.68
C LEU A 66 -6.90 16.13 -3.37
N ASP A 67 -5.91 16.99 -3.08
CA ASP A 67 -5.80 18.35 -3.64
C ASP A 67 -4.89 18.45 -4.88
N SER A 68 -4.53 17.32 -5.48
CA SER A 68 -3.66 17.27 -6.67
C SER A 68 -4.40 16.68 -7.87
N VAL A 69 -3.70 16.45 -8.98
CA VAL A 69 -4.27 15.80 -10.17
C VAL A 69 -4.65 14.33 -9.93
N GLY A 70 -4.06 13.64 -8.95
CA GLY A 70 -4.26 12.21 -8.74
C GLY A 70 -3.23 11.33 -9.45
N VAL A 71 -3.39 10.02 -9.31
CA VAL A 71 -2.60 9.03 -10.07
C VAL A 71 -2.96 9.13 -11.55
N ILE A 72 -1.94 9.36 -12.38
CA ILE A 72 -2.07 9.38 -13.84
C ILE A 72 -1.43 8.09 -14.41
N PHE A 73 -2.24 7.31 -15.12
CA PHE A 73 -1.83 6.09 -15.83
C PHE A 73 -2.39 6.11 -17.25
N ARG A 74 -1.50 6.09 -18.25
CA ARG A 74 -1.81 6.17 -19.69
C ARG A 74 -0.78 5.35 -20.44
N ASP A 75 -1.15 4.78 -21.58
CA ASP A 75 -0.23 4.01 -22.44
C ASP A 75 0.53 2.92 -21.67
N SER A 76 -0.17 2.23 -20.77
CA SER A 76 0.35 1.17 -19.89
C SER A 76 1.50 1.60 -18.99
N THR A 77 1.61 2.88 -18.67
CA THR A 77 2.64 3.43 -17.79
C THR A 77 2.11 4.54 -16.87
N PHE A 78 2.82 4.79 -15.77
CA PHE A 78 2.60 5.95 -14.93
C PHE A 78 3.17 7.20 -15.61
N ASP A 79 2.49 8.34 -15.47
CA ASP A 79 2.93 9.62 -16.09
C ASP A 79 4.29 10.12 -15.55
N ILE A 80 4.63 9.73 -14.32
CA ILE A 80 5.95 9.95 -13.71
C ILE A 80 6.42 8.64 -13.07
N PRO A 81 6.99 7.70 -13.84
CA PRO A 81 7.35 6.36 -13.37
C PRO A 81 8.26 6.37 -12.13
N ALA A 82 9.18 7.34 -12.05
CA ALA A 82 10.12 7.48 -10.94
C ALA A 82 9.47 7.73 -9.56
N ARG A 83 8.18 8.10 -9.50
CA ARG A 83 7.41 8.21 -8.25
C ARG A 83 6.85 6.88 -7.77
N TYR A 84 6.85 5.86 -8.62
CA TYR A 84 6.24 4.56 -8.40
C TYR A 84 7.28 3.45 -8.52
N LYS A 85 8.49 3.67 -7.98
CA LYS A 85 9.65 2.79 -8.20
C LYS A 85 9.39 1.31 -7.90
N LEU A 86 8.63 1.01 -6.84
CA LEU A 86 8.27 -0.38 -6.53
C LEU A 86 7.34 -1.00 -7.59
N PHE A 87 6.55 -0.21 -8.32
CA PHE A 87 5.74 -0.69 -9.42
C PHE A 87 6.53 -0.73 -10.74
N THR A 88 7.49 0.17 -10.93
CA THR A 88 8.18 0.36 -12.22
C THR A 88 9.56 -0.28 -12.33
N GLU A 89 10.21 -0.62 -11.21
CA GLU A 89 11.56 -1.20 -11.17
C GLU A 89 11.52 -2.63 -10.58
N PRO A 90 11.39 -3.69 -11.41
CA PRO A 90 11.19 -5.06 -10.90
C PRO A 90 12.30 -5.59 -9.99
N LYS A 91 13.56 -5.29 -10.31
CA LYS A 91 14.71 -5.73 -9.52
C LYS A 91 14.77 -5.04 -8.15
N LEU A 92 14.44 -3.74 -8.12
CA LEU A 92 14.33 -3.01 -6.86
C LEU A 92 13.18 -3.58 -6.02
N ARG A 93 12.02 -3.78 -6.64
CA ARG A 93 10.83 -4.36 -6.01
C ARG A 93 11.15 -5.68 -5.34
N SER A 94 11.76 -6.63 -6.04
CA SER A 94 12.06 -7.95 -5.47
C SER A 94 12.97 -7.82 -4.25
N VAL A 95 14.08 -7.10 -4.36
CA VAL A 95 15.06 -6.94 -3.27
C VAL A 95 14.43 -6.27 -2.04
N VAL A 96 13.64 -5.21 -2.22
CA VAL A 96 12.98 -4.51 -1.12
C VAL A 96 11.94 -5.40 -0.44
N LEU A 97 11.08 -6.07 -1.22
CA LEU A 97 10.01 -6.90 -0.68
C LEU A 97 10.54 -8.17 0.01
N ASP A 98 11.57 -8.79 -0.55
CA ASP A 98 12.21 -9.97 0.04
C ASP A 98 12.88 -9.63 1.37
N ARG A 99 13.63 -8.51 1.43
CA ARG A 99 14.25 -8.03 2.68
C ARG A 99 13.19 -7.65 3.72
N MET A 100 12.11 -6.98 3.30
CA MET A 100 11.00 -6.63 4.19
C MET A 100 10.39 -7.89 4.82
N ALA A 101 10.05 -8.91 4.02
CA ALA A 101 9.47 -10.14 4.52
C ALA A 101 10.42 -10.91 5.46
N MET A 102 11.73 -10.93 5.12
CA MET A 102 12.76 -11.52 5.98
C MET A 102 12.80 -10.83 7.36
N GLN A 103 12.85 -9.49 7.40
CA GLN A 103 12.87 -8.74 8.66
C GLN A 103 11.61 -8.97 9.51
N LEU A 104 10.44 -9.05 8.87
CA LEU A 104 9.18 -9.31 9.57
C LEU A 104 9.10 -10.74 10.10
N GLN A 105 9.63 -11.71 9.36
CA GLN A 105 9.74 -13.08 9.83
C GLN A 105 10.71 -13.19 11.02
N GLU A 106 11.90 -12.57 10.92
CA GLU A 106 12.93 -12.60 11.97
C GLU A 106 12.48 -11.95 13.27
N SER A 107 11.67 -10.89 13.18
CA SER A 107 11.08 -10.23 14.34
C SER A 107 9.84 -10.94 14.91
N GLY A 108 9.37 -12.00 14.26
CA GLY A 108 8.15 -12.73 14.66
C GLY A 108 6.84 -12.00 14.32
N ALA A 109 6.89 -10.96 13.49
CA ALA A 109 5.72 -10.18 13.09
C ALA A 109 4.83 -10.91 12.05
N CYS A 110 5.39 -11.86 11.30
CA CYS A 110 4.64 -12.73 10.40
C CYS A 110 5.16 -14.17 10.41
N ALA A 111 4.35 -15.11 9.92
CA ALA A 111 4.79 -16.49 9.74
C ALA A 111 5.84 -16.60 8.61
N SER A 112 6.48 -17.77 8.51
CA SER A 112 7.48 -18.00 7.47
C SER A 112 6.85 -18.04 6.07
N LYS A 113 7.63 -17.58 5.08
CA LYS A 113 7.24 -17.57 3.66
C LYS A 113 5.86 -16.95 3.41
N PRO A 114 5.59 -15.71 3.86
CA PRO A 114 4.30 -15.08 3.60
C PRO A 114 4.10 -14.84 2.09
N LYS A 115 2.86 -14.89 1.64
CA LYS A 115 2.50 -14.47 0.27
C LYS A 115 2.55 -12.95 0.20
N ILE A 116 3.64 -12.42 -0.34
CA ILE A 116 3.85 -10.98 -0.49
C ILE A 116 2.99 -10.46 -1.66
N THR A 117 2.30 -9.34 -1.46
CA THR A 117 1.54 -8.66 -2.50
C THR A 117 1.78 -7.16 -2.41
N LEU A 118 2.27 -6.56 -3.49
CA LEU A 118 2.43 -5.12 -3.58
C LEU A 118 1.06 -4.46 -3.80
N CYS A 119 0.82 -3.34 -3.14
CA CYS A 119 -0.45 -2.62 -3.19
C CYS A 119 -0.23 -1.11 -3.34
N LEU A 120 -1.06 -0.47 -4.15
CA LEU A 120 -1.18 0.99 -4.18
C LEU A 120 -2.51 1.38 -3.54
N ALA A 121 -2.44 2.17 -2.46
CA ALA A 121 -3.59 2.87 -1.92
C ALA A 121 -3.58 4.32 -2.41
N THR A 122 -4.65 4.77 -3.08
CA THR A 122 -4.74 6.14 -3.55
C THR A 122 -6.08 6.79 -3.25
N GLY A 123 -6.02 8.03 -2.77
CA GLY A 123 -7.22 8.83 -2.49
C GLY A 123 -7.79 9.51 -3.73
N LYS A 124 -7.06 9.54 -4.85
CA LYS A 124 -7.52 10.16 -6.10
C LYS A 124 -6.82 9.59 -7.32
N ILE A 125 -7.61 9.08 -8.26
CA ILE A 125 -7.19 8.83 -9.64
C ILE A 125 -7.60 10.01 -10.52
N ALA A 126 -6.70 10.46 -11.40
CA ALA A 126 -6.96 11.58 -12.30
C ALA A 126 -8.13 11.28 -13.26
N GLY A 127 -8.99 12.26 -13.55
CA GLY A 127 -10.13 12.04 -14.46
C GLY A 127 -9.74 11.63 -15.89
N ARG A 128 -8.53 11.99 -16.34
CA ARG A 128 -7.96 11.61 -17.65
C ARG A 128 -7.13 10.30 -17.62
N THR A 129 -7.09 9.59 -16.49
CA THR A 129 -6.43 8.29 -16.40
C THR A 129 -7.23 7.22 -17.15
N ASN A 130 -6.53 6.29 -17.79
CA ASN A 130 -7.13 5.02 -18.19
C ASN A 130 -7.31 4.12 -16.94
N ARG A 131 -8.40 4.32 -16.18
CA ARG A 131 -8.64 3.56 -14.93
C ARG A 131 -8.77 2.06 -15.20
N GLY A 132 -9.42 1.69 -16.31
CA GLY A 132 -9.52 0.29 -16.74
C GLY A 132 -8.15 -0.32 -17.01
N GLY A 133 -7.30 0.39 -17.76
CA GLY A 133 -5.92 -0.01 -18.01
C GLY A 133 -5.07 -0.10 -16.73
N LEU A 134 -5.25 0.81 -15.78
CA LEU A 134 -4.58 0.74 -14.48
C LEU A 134 -5.02 -0.49 -13.68
N LYS A 135 -6.33 -0.75 -13.59
CA LYS A 135 -6.88 -1.94 -12.90
C LYS A 135 -6.35 -3.23 -13.55
N GLN A 136 -6.37 -3.31 -14.89
CA GLN A 136 -5.84 -4.46 -15.62
C GLN A 136 -4.34 -4.65 -15.38
N HIS A 137 -3.55 -3.56 -15.46
CA HIS A 137 -2.11 -3.61 -15.22
C HIS A 137 -1.76 -4.15 -13.82
N PHE A 138 -2.53 -3.77 -12.80
CA PHE A 138 -2.35 -4.31 -11.45
C PHE A 138 -2.73 -5.79 -11.37
N GLN A 139 -3.82 -6.20 -12.01
CA GLN A 139 -4.23 -7.62 -12.07
C GLN A 139 -3.19 -8.49 -12.76
N ASP A 140 -2.69 -8.07 -13.92
CA ASP A 140 -1.69 -8.79 -14.71
C ASP A 140 -0.39 -9.02 -13.94
N ASN A 141 -0.04 -8.10 -13.02
CA ASN A 141 1.14 -8.21 -12.18
C ASN A 141 0.88 -8.85 -10.80
N GLY A 142 -0.36 -9.26 -10.52
CA GLY A 142 -0.75 -9.81 -9.22
C GLY A 142 -0.66 -8.80 -8.06
N TRP A 143 -0.81 -7.50 -8.35
CA TRP A 143 -0.82 -6.42 -7.38
C TRP A 143 -2.26 -6.05 -6.97
N LEU A 144 -2.39 -5.31 -5.87
CA LEU A 144 -3.67 -4.77 -5.41
C LEU A 144 -3.74 -3.26 -5.63
N LEU A 145 -4.93 -2.78 -5.99
CA LEU A 145 -5.23 -1.37 -6.12
C LEU A 145 -6.38 -1.02 -5.15
N PHE A 146 -6.06 -0.26 -4.12
CA PHE A 146 -7.03 0.35 -3.21
C PHE A 146 -7.26 1.79 -3.66
N ASP A 147 -8.03 1.94 -4.74
CA ASP A 147 -8.36 3.26 -5.29
C ASP A 147 -9.41 4.02 -4.45
N ASP A 148 -9.77 5.21 -4.90
CA ASP A 148 -10.72 6.07 -4.22
C ASP A 148 -12.15 5.50 -4.16
N GLU A 149 -12.50 4.54 -5.03
CA GLU A 149 -13.77 3.81 -4.95
C GLU A 149 -13.68 2.79 -3.81
N TRP A 150 -12.59 2.03 -3.75
CA TRP A 150 -12.31 1.08 -2.67
C TRP A 150 -12.36 1.76 -1.30
N VAL A 151 -11.67 2.89 -1.15
CA VAL A 151 -11.60 3.64 0.13
C VAL A 151 -12.99 4.14 0.54
N ARG A 152 -13.73 4.75 -0.40
CA ARG A 152 -15.07 5.28 -0.14
C ARG A 152 -16.06 4.20 0.26
N GLU A 153 -16.04 3.06 -0.42
CA GLU A 153 -16.89 1.91 -0.11
C GLU A 153 -16.65 1.41 1.32
N ARG A 154 -15.39 1.14 1.69
CA ARG A 154 -15.08 0.64 3.05
C ARG A 154 -15.39 1.67 4.13
N LEU A 155 -15.10 2.95 3.90
CA LEU A 155 -15.46 4.03 4.82
C LEU A 155 -16.99 4.13 4.98
N GLY A 156 -17.75 4.04 3.90
CA GLY A 156 -19.21 4.03 3.96
C GLY A 156 -19.75 2.88 4.81
N ASN A 157 -19.11 1.71 4.71
CA ASN A 157 -19.46 0.51 5.49
C ASN A 157 -19.11 0.66 6.97
N THR A 158 -18.07 1.41 7.36
CA THR A 158 -17.76 1.63 8.79
C THR A 158 -18.85 2.40 9.50
N ALA A 159 -19.52 3.34 8.82
CA ALA A 159 -20.61 4.10 9.40
C ALA A 159 -21.84 3.24 9.78
N ASN A 160 -21.99 2.06 9.17
CA ASN A 160 -23.10 1.14 9.43
C ASN A 160 -22.88 0.23 10.64
N THR A 161 -21.70 0.21 11.27
CA THR A 161 -21.41 -0.67 12.42
C THR A 161 -21.66 0.03 13.78
N GLY A 162 -21.51 -0.71 14.88
CA GLY A 162 -21.59 -0.18 16.25
C GLY A 162 -20.55 0.91 16.54
N TYR A 163 -20.55 1.49 17.75
CA TYR A 163 -19.57 2.52 18.11
C TYR A 163 -18.14 1.97 18.14
N GLU A 164 -17.23 2.70 17.50
CA GLU A 164 -15.78 2.47 17.56
C GLU A 164 -15.06 3.81 17.75
N ASN A 165 -14.07 3.84 18.63
CA ASN A 165 -13.30 5.05 18.94
C ASN A 165 -12.13 5.25 17.96
N GLU A 166 -12.42 5.19 16.67
CA GLU A 166 -11.48 5.37 15.57
C GLU A 166 -11.89 6.61 14.77
N VAL A 167 -10.95 7.51 14.48
CA VAL A 167 -11.24 8.81 13.83
C VAL A 167 -11.99 8.62 12.52
N ALA A 168 -11.54 7.70 11.67
CA ALA A 168 -12.18 7.41 10.38
C ALA A 168 -13.64 6.94 10.55
N HIS A 169 -13.92 6.17 11.59
CA HIS A 169 -15.26 5.67 11.91
C HIS A 169 -16.18 6.79 12.41
N VAL A 170 -15.68 7.64 13.33
CA VAL A 170 -16.42 8.79 13.84
C VAL A 170 -16.76 9.76 12.71
N VAL A 171 -15.78 10.11 11.87
CA VAL A 171 -15.99 11.00 10.71
C VAL A 171 -16.98 10.40 9.72
N ALA A 172 -16.88 9.11 9.39
CA ALA A 172 -17.82 8.45 8.49
C ALA A 172 -19.27 8.49 9.01
N LYS A 173 -19.46 8.37 10.33
CA LYS A 173 -20.79 8.53 10.95
C LYS A 173 -21.31 9.96 10.92
N LEU A 174 -20.45 10.94 11.21
CA LEU A 174 -20.83 12.35 11.18
C LEU A 174 -21.30 12.79 9.78
N LEU A 175 -20.65 12.32 8.71
CA LEU A 175 -21.02 12.64 7.33
C LEU A 175 -22.35 12.00 6.86
N ARG A 176 -22.90 11.03 7.60
CA ARG A 176 -24.14 10.31 7.24
C ARG A 176 -25.30 10.62 8.17
N ARG A 177 -25.11 11.50 9.16
CA ARG A 177 -26.15 12.04 10.03
C ARG A 177 -26.58 13.41 9.53
#